data_AF-A0AAX3T9V5-F1
#
_entry.id   AF-A0AAX3T9V5-F1
#
_cell.length_a   1.000
_cell.length_b   1.000
_cell.length_c   1.000
_cell.angle_alpha   90.00
_cell.angle_beta   90.00
_cell.angle_gamma   90.00
#
_symmetry.space_group_name_H-M   'P 1'
#
loop_
_entity.id
_entity.type
_entity.pdbx_description
1 polymer ?
#
loop_
_entity_poly.entity_id
_entity_poly.type
_entity_poly.pdbx_seq_one_letter_code
_entity_poly.pdbx_strand_id
1 'polypeptide(L)'
;MTTDSTPTLAELEERVRDGDTSITAQQLAEAREAGHLASLRRDAESRAQRAAQAAEHKAAVEQLTKDYAALQDADSAPARKAYADLVRATKKLHAALTDFEPKRRAVMDKALELGVAVQCEDMFRIPAHTPATYMKHAADEATGTYWATGNGATPHALHGDDVIADYEQRQQHARDAQAEREAAAMANAETVVDRGWANYTRVEA
;
A
#
# COMPACT_ATOMS: atom_id res chain seq x y z
N MET A 1 49.59 36.80 -23.75
CA MET A 1 48.52 37.53 -24.47
C MET A 1 47.84 38.42 -23.45
N THR A 2 48.23 39.69 -23.38
CA THR A 2 47.59 40.70 -22.55
C THR A 2 46.26 41.06 -23.23
N THR A 3 45.15 40.66 -22.61
CA THR A 3 43.83 41.17 -23.00
C THR A 3 43.76 42.62 -22.54
N ASP A 4 44.07 43.56 -23.44
CA ASP A 4 43.74 44.97 -23.24
C ASP A 4 42.22 45.08 -23.21
N SER A 5 41.66 45.08 -22.00
CA SER A 5 40.26 45.39 -21.78
C SER A 5 40.07 46.88 -22.07
N THR A 6 39.33 47.21 -23.13
CA THR A 6 38.92 48.59 -23.41
C THR A 6 38.24 49.16 -22.15
N PRO A 7 38.69 50.31 -21.63
CA PRO A 7 38.10 50.89 -20.41
C PRO A 7 36.62 51.18 -20.60
N THR A 8 35.82 50.80 -19.61
CA THR A 8 34.37 51.02 -19.57
C THR A 8 34.04 52.51 -19.48
N LEU A 9 32.80 52.87 -19.83
CA LEU A 9 32.33 54.25 -19.68
C LEU A 9 32.49 54.76 -18.24
N ALA A 10 32.22 53.93 -17.23
CA ALA A 10 32.36 54.30 -15.83
C ALA A 10 33.82 54.59 -15.44
N GLU A 11 34.77 53.79 -15.95
CA GLU A 11 36.21 53.99 -15.73
C GLU A 11 36.73 55.25 -16.44
N LEU A 12 36.23 55.54 -17.65
CA LEU A 12 36.56 56.78 -18.37
C LEU A 12 35.98 58.00 -17.67
N GLU A 13 34.72 57.94 -17.21
CA GLU A 13 34.07 59.04 -16.48
C GLU A 13 34.76 59.32 -15.14
N GLU A 14 35.23 58.30 -14.42
CA GLU A 14 35.95 58.48 -13.16
C GLU A 14 37.31 59.14 -13.39
N ARG A 15 38.08 58.69 -14.39
CA ARG A 15 39.35 59.32 -14.75
C ARG A 15 39.21 60.79 -15.16
N VAL A 16 38.11 61.14 -15.85
CA VAL A 16 37.77 62.54 -16.15
C VAL A 16 37.49 63.33 -14.87
N ARG A 17 36.79 62.76 -13.89
CA ARG A 17 36.57 63.40 -12.57
C ARG A 17 37.88 63.59 -11.80
N ASP A 18 38.80 62.64 -11.91
CA ASP A 18 40.13 62.69 -11.30
C ASP A 18 41.11 63.66 -12.00
N GLY A 19 40.68 64.30 -13.09
CA GLY A 19 41.42 65.35 -13.78
C GLY A 19 42.26 64.89 -14.98
N ASP A 20 42.04 63.68 -15.50
CA ASP A 20 42.68 63.21 -16.74
C ASP A 20 42.12 63.97 -17.96
N THR A 21 42.88 64.96 -18.44
CA THR A 21 42.52 65.80 -19.59
C THR A 21 42.81 65.15 -20.95
N SER A 22 43.40 63.96 -20.97
CA SER A 22 43.69 63.23 -22.22
C SER A 22 42.47 62.50 -22.78
N ILE A 23 41.42 62.32 -21.98
CA ILE A 23 40.17 61.67 -22.38
C ILE A 23 39.30 62.63 -23.17
N THR A 24 38.92 62.22 -24.38
CA THR A 24 38.12 63.01 -25.30
C THR A 24 36.62 62.72 -25.19
N ALA A 25 35.80 63.69 -25.57
CA ALA A 25 34.35 63.50 -25.68
C ALA A 25 33.97 62.36 -26.65
N GLN A 26 34.79 62.14 -27.68
CA GLN A 26 34.61 61.05 -28.62
C GLN A 26 34.83 59.68 -27.97
N GLN A 27 35.86 59.52 -27.14
CA GLN A 27 36.09 58.27 -26.39
C GLN A 27 34.94 57.95 -25.43
N LEU A 28 34.39 58.96 -24.75
CA LEU A 28 33.20 58.77 -23.91
C LEU A 28 31.96 58.38 -24.73
N ALA A 29 31.76 58.98 -25.91
CA ALA A 29 30.66 58.63 -26.80
C ALA A 29 30.78 57.19 -27.33
N GLU A 30 31.97 56.79 -27.78
CA GLU A 30 32.24 55.43 -28.26
C GLU A 30 32.01 54.38 -27.16
N ALA A 31 32.46 54.66 -25.93
CA ALA A 31 32.22 53.78 -24.78
C ALA A 31 30.72 53.66 -24.42
N ARG A 32 29.97 54.76 -24.55
CA ARG A 32 28.51 54.78 -24.33
C ARG A 32 27.77 53.94 -25.37
N GLU A 33 28.09 54.11 -26.65
CA GLU A 33 27.49 53.34 -27.74
C GLU A 33 27.84 51.85 -27.64
N ALA A 34 29.09 51.52 -27.30
CA ALA A 34 29.51 50.15 -27.06
C ALA A 34 28.72 49.51 -25.90
N GLY A 35 28.52 50.24 -24.79
CA GLY A 35 27.71 49.80 -23.67
C GLY A 35 26.22 49.61 -24.02
N HIS A 36 25.66 50.52 -24.82
CA HIS A 36 24.28 50.41 -25.30
C HIS A 36 24.07 49.18 -26.18
N LEU A 37 24.96 48.95 -27.15
CA LEU A 37 24.93 47.77 -28.01
C LEU A 37 25.07 46.46 -27.20
N ALA A 38 25.95 46.43 -26.19
CA ALA A 38 26.09 45.29 -25.30
C ALA A 38 24.81 45.02 -24.50
N SER A 39 24.11 46.07 -24.04
CA SER A 39 22.82 45.95 -23.38
C SER A 39 21.75 45.37 -24.30
N LEU A 40 21.64 45.88 -25.53
CA LEU A 40 20.69 45.37 -26.52
C LEU A 40 20.92 43.89 -26.86
N ARG A 41 22.19 43.46 -26.94
CA ARG A 41 22.54 42.05 -27.15
C ARG A 41 22.07 41.17 -25.97
N ARG A 42 22.32 41.59 -24.73
CA ARG A 42 21.83 40.88 -23.53
C ARG A 42 20.31 40.80 -23.48
N ASP A 43 19.62 41.88 -23.85
CA ASP A 43 18.16 41.91 -23.91
C ASP A 43 17.62 40.94 -24.98
N ALA A 44 18.27 40.90 -26.15
CA ALA A 44 17.92 39.96 -27.21
C ALA A 44 18.13 38.50 -26.78
N GLU A 45 19.26 38.20 -26.14
CA GLU A 45 19.55 36.87 -25.56
C GLU A 45 18.53 36.47 -24.49
N SER A 46 18.20 37.39 -23.57
CA SER A 46 17.19 37.16 -22.53
C SER A 46 15.80 36.90 -23.10
N ARG A 47 15.42 37.58 -24.18
CA ARG A 47 14.15 37.34 -24.88
C ARG A 47 14.17 35.97 -25.56
N ALA A 48 15.27 35.60 -26.21
CA ALA A 48 15.41 34.29 -26.84
C ALA A 48 15.33 33.14 -25.81
N GLN A 49 15.99 33.28 -24.67
CA GLN A 49 15.94 32.29 -23.58
C GLN A 49 14.52 32.14 -23.02
N ARG A 50 13.81 33.25 -22.76
CA ARG A 50 12.42 33.21 -22.29
C ARG A 50 11.48 32.57 -23.30
N ALA A 51 11.67 32.85 -24.59
CA ALA A 51 10.87 32.22 -25.64
C ALA A 51 11.12 30.71 -25.71
N ALA A 52 12.37 30.27 -25.58
CA ALA A 52 12.72 28.85 -25.53
C ALA A 52 12.09 28.16 -24.31
N GLN A 53 12.25 28.71 -23.11
CA GLN A 53 11.65 28.17 -21.89
C GLN A 53 10.11 28.10 -21.96
N ALA A 54 9.47 29.11 -22.55
CA ALA A 54 8.02 29.11 -22.74
C ALA A 54 7.56 28.01 -23.72
N ALA A 55 8.32 27.76 -24.78
CA ALA A 55 8.06 26.69 -25.73
C ALA A 55 8.23 25.30 -25.09
N GLU A 56 9.31 25.11 -24.31
CA GLU A 56 9.57 23.88 -23.54
C GLU A 56 8.45 23.62 -22.52
N HIS A 57 8.07 24.64 -21.75
CA HIS A 57 6.99 24.53 -20.78
C HIS A 57 5.66 24.17 -21.45
N LYS A 58 5.35 24.81 -22.59
CA LYS A 58 4.14 24.50 -23.35
C LYS A 58 4.13 23.05 -23.82
N ALA A 59 5.25 22.57 -24.37
CA ALA A 59 5.38 21.17 -24.81
C ALA A 59 5.23 20.19 -23.63
N ALA A 60 5.80 20.50 -22.48
CA ALA A 60 5.67 19.69 -21.26
C ALA A 60 4.21 19.62 -20.77
N VAL A 61 3.48 20.75 -20.78
CA VAL A 61 2.06 20.79 -20.41
C VAL A 61 1.20 19.99 -21.38
N GLU A 62 1.46 20.10 -22.68
CA GLU A 62 0.76 19.31 -23.70
C GLU A 62 1.00 17.81 -23.51
N GLN A 63 2.24 17.40 -23.19
CA GLN A 63 2.55 16.01 -22.91
C GLN A 63 1.87 15.52 -21.63
N LEU A 64 1.97 16.26 -20.54
CA LEU A 64 1.31 15.92 -19.28
C LEU A 64 -0.20 15.75 -19.45
N THR A 65 -0.83 16.60 -20.28
CA THR A 65 -2.27 16.50 -20.57
C THR A 65 -2.61 15.19 -21.29
N LYS A 66 -1.78 14.76 -22.24
CA LYS A 66 -1.94 13.47 -22.93
C LYS A 66 -1.73 12.30 -21.99
N ASP A 67 -0.68 12.34 -21.17
CA ASP A 67 -0.37 11.29 -20.20
C ASP A 67 -1.48 11.15 -19.17
N TYR A 68 -2.04 12.28 -18.70
CA TYR A 68 -3.18 12.27 -17.78
C TYR A 68 -4.43 11.68 -18.41
N ALA A 69 -4.74 12.02 -19.67
CA ALA A 69 -5.86 11.45 -20.39
C ALA A 69 -5.70 9.93 -20.59
N ALA A 70 -4.50 9.46 -20.94
CA ALA A 70 -4.19 8.03 -21.05
C ALA A 70 -4.36 7.31 -19.71
N LEU A 71 -3.86 7.92 -18.62
CA LEU A 71 -3.98 7.38 -17.27
C LEU A 71 -5.45 7.23 -16.84
N GLN A 72 -6.26 8.26 -17.09
CA GLN A 72 -7.68 8.25 -16.72
C GLN A 72 -8.52 7.28 -17.54
N ASP A 73 -8.12 6.96 -18.77
CA ASP A 73 -8.91 6.09 -19.64
C ASP A 73 -8.28 4.71 -19.77
N ALA A 74 -7.29 4.58 -20.66
CA ALA A 74 -6.70 3.31 -21.07
C ALA A 74 -5.96 2.61 -19.92
N ASP A 75 -5.13 3.32 -19.15
CA ASP A 75 -4.25 2.66 -18.17
C ASP A 75 -5.01 2.26 -16.90
N SER A 76 -6.04 3.01 -16.53
CA SER A 76 -6.87 2.68 -15.36
C SER A 76 -8.07 1.77 -15.69
N ALA A 77 -8.43 1.58 -16.95
CA ALA A 77 -9.53 0.69 -17.34
C ALA A 77 -9.38 -0.75 -16.83
N PRO A 78 -8.20 -1.41 -16.93
CA PRO A 78 -8.00 -2.75 -16.39
C PRO A 78 -8.22 -2.81 -14.88
N ALA A 79 -7.69 -1.85 -14.13
CA ALA A 79 -7.84 -1.78 -12.67
C ALA A 79 -9.31 -1.56 -12.26
N ARG A 80 -10.02 -0.64 -12.94
CA ARG A 80 -11.46 -0.42 -12.72
C ARG A 80 -12.28 -1.68 -13.00
N LYS A 81 -11.96 -2.39 -14.08
CA LYS A 81 -12.64 -3.65 -14.42
C LYS A 81 -12.41 -4.71 -13.33
N ALA A 82 -11.16 -4.90 -12.90
CA ALA A 82 -10.83 -5.85 -11.85
C ALA A 82 -11.54 -5.51 -10.53
N TYR A 83 -11.62 -4.23 -10.17
CA TYR A 83 -12.37 -3.78 -9.00
C TYR A 83 -13.88 -4.07 -9.13
N ALA A 84 -14.48 -3.80 -10.29
CA ALA A 84 -15.88 -4.11 -10.54
C ALA A 84 -16.15 -5.63 -10.49
N ASP A 85 -15.22 -6.45 -10.99
CA ASP A 85 -15.28 -7.91 -10.91
C ASP A 85 -15.22 -8.39 -9.45
N LEU A 86 -14.31 -7.83 -8.64
CA LEU A 86 -14.22 -8.10 -7.21
C LEU A 86 -15.53 -7.78 -6.49
N VAL A 87 -16.10 -6.58 -6.69
CA VAL A 87 -17.38 -6.18 -6.06
C VAL A 87 -18.51 -7.14 -6.42
N ARG A 88 -18.60 -7.57 -7.70
CA ARG A 88 -19.60 -8.54 -8.14
C ARG A 88 -19.40 -9.91 -7.50
N ALA A 89 -18.16 -10.39 -7.43
CA ALA A 89 -17.83 -11.66 -6.80
C ALA A 89 -18.17 -11.65 -5.30
N THR A 90 -17.78 -10.59 -4.58
CA THR A 90 -18.12 -10.38 -3.17
C THR A 90 -19.63 -10.39 -2.94
N LYS A 91 -20.41 -9.72 -3.81
CA LYS A 91 -21.88 -9.73 -3.71
C LYS A 91 -22.46 -11.14 -3.86
N LYS A 92 -21.94 -11.93 -4.80
CA LYS A 92 -22.38 -13.33 -5.01
C LYS A 92 -22.02 -14.20 -3.81
N LEU A 93 -20.79 -14.09 -3.30
CA LEU A 93 -20.33 -14.82 -2.12
C LEU A 93 -21.19 -14.47 -0.89
N HIS A 94 -21.47 -13.18 -0.68
CA HIS A 94 -22.29 -12.74 0.44
C HIS A 94 -23.69 -13.34 0.39
N ALA A 95 -24.34 -13.30 -0.79
CA ALA A 95 -25.67 -13.91 -0.96
C ALA A 95 -25.65 -15.42 -0.69
N ALA A 96 -24.65 -16.14 -1.21
CA ALA A 96 -24.51 -17.57 -0.97
C ALA A 96 -24.32 -17.89 0.53
N LEU A 97 -23.53 -17.07 1.25
CA LEU A 97 -23.34 -17.21 2.69
C LEU A 97 -24.61 -16.90 3.48
N THR A 98 -25.37 -15.87 3.09
CA THR A 98 -26.67 -15.55 3.70
C THR A 98 -27.66 -16.70 3.56
N ASP A 99 -27.67 -17.39 2.41
CA ASP A 99 -28.55 -18.54 2.18
C ASP A 99 -28.06 -19.83 2.86
N PHE A 100 -26.74 -19.98 3.02
CA PHE A 100 -26.10 -21.16 3.60
C PHE A 100 -26.18 -21.17 5.14
N GLU A 101 -25.95 -20.03 5.79
CA GLU A 101 -25.77 -19.95 7.24
C GLU A 101 -26.97 -20.49 8.06
N PRO A 102 -28.24 -20.21 7.71
CA PRO A 102 -29.38 -20.77 8.43
C PRO A 102 -29.46 -22.30 8.31
N LYS A 103 -29.11 -22.85 7.13
CA LYS A 103 -29.10 -24.29 6.88
C LYS A 103 -28.02 -24.96 7.71
N ARG A 104 -26.84 -24.33 7.79
CA ARG A 104 -25.75 -24.78 8.66
C ARG A 104 -26.18 -24.81 10.12
N ARG A 105 -26.77 -23.72 10.61
CA ARG A 105 -27.23 -23.65 12.00
C ARG A 105 -28.27 -24.73 12.32
N ALA A 106 -29.24 -24.96 11.44
CA ALA A 106 -30.25 -26.00 11.65
C ALA A 106 -29.66 -27.41 11.79
N VAL A 107 -28.63 -27.76 11.01
CA VAL A 107 -27.94 -29.05 11.12
C VAL A 107 -27.17 -29.15 12.45
N MET A 108 -26.45 -28.10 12.82
CA MET A 108 -25.68 -28.06 14.08
C MET A 108 -26.59 -28.14 15.31
N ASP A 109 -27.71 -27.43 15.30
CA ASP A 109 -28.71 -27.48 16.37
C ASP A 109 -29.28 -28.89 16.48
N LYS A 110 -29.59 -29.54 15.35
CA LYS A 110 -30.12 -30.91 15.35
C LYS A 110 -29.11 -31.95 15.86
N ALA A 111 -27.84 -31.78 15.51
CA ALA A 111 -26.76 -32.62 16.00
C ALA A 111 -26.61 -32.53 17.53
N LEU A 112 -26.70 -31.32 18.07
CA LEU A 112 -26.65 -31.06 19.49
C LEU A 112 -27.81 -31.72 20.23
N GLU A 113 -29.04 -31.60 19.70
CA GLU A 113 -30.22 -32.29 20.26
C GLU A 113 -30.06 -33.81 20.34
N LEU A 114 -29.37 -34.39 19.35
CA LEU A 114 -29.17 -35.84 19.25
C LEU A 114 -27.92 -36.32 20.01
N GLY A 115 -27.13 -35.43 20.59
CA GLY A 115 -25.86 -35.77 21.23
C GLY A 115 -24.81 -36.32 20.26
N VAL A 116 -24.92 -35.99 18.97
CA VAL A 116 -24.02 -36.47 17.92
C VAL A 116 -23.00 -35.38 17.59
N ALA A 117 -21.71 -35.74 17.66
CA ALA A 117 -20.65 -34.88 17.13
C ALA A 117 -20.68 -34.92 15.60
N VAL A 118 -20.88 -33.77 14.94
CA VAL A 118 -20.82 -33.65 13.48
C VAL A 118 -19.50 -33.00 13.09
N GLN A 119 -18.73 -33.70 12.26
CA GLN A 119 -17.59 -33.10 11.60
C GLN A 119 -18.10 -32.16 10.51
N CYS A 120 -17.91 -30.86 10.75
CA CYS A 120 -18.38 -29.77 9.89
C CYS A 120 -17.20 -29.05 9.24
N GLU A 121 -16.08 -29.74 9.04
CA GLU A 121 -14.82 -29.18 8.52
C GLU A 121 -15.03 -28.54 7.14
N ASP A 122 -15.79 -29.18 6.25
CA ASP A 122 -16.24 -28.61 4.97
C ASP A 122 -17.06 -27.32 5.13
N MET A 123 -17.84 -27.20 6.20
CA MET A 123 -18.69 -26.03 6.46
C MET A 123 -17.89 -24.85 7.02
N PHE A 124 -16.67 -25.10 7.52
CA PHE A 124 -15.71 -24.07 7.94
C PHE A 124 -14.74 -23.66 6.83
N ARG A 125 -14.71 -24.40 5.69
CA ARG A 125 -13.91 -24.04 4.50
C ARG A 125 -14.38 -22.74 3.82
N ILE A 126 -15.58 -22.27 4.14
CA ILE A 126 -16.06 -20.94 3.76
C ILE A 126 -16.02 -20.09 5.03
N PRO A 127 -15.30 -18.95 5.05
CA PRO A 127 -15.26 -18.12 6.25
C PRO A 127 -16.69 -17.64 6.57
N ALA A 128 -17.32 -18.27 7.56
CA ALA A 128 -18.72 -18.04 7.95
C ALA A 128 -18.87 -16.76 8.79
N HIS A 129 -18.10 -15.74 8.45
CA HIS A 129 -17.95 -14.50 9.20
C HIS A 129 -18.50 -13.31 8.41
N THR A 130 -18.38 -12.13 9.03
CA THR A 130 -18.79 -10.87 8.41
C THR A 130 -18.11 -10.61 7.06
N PRO A 131 -18.68 -9.73 6.22
CA PRO A 131 -18.05 -9.32 4.97
C PRO A 131 -16.58 -8.93 5.06
N ALA A 132 -16.17 -8.28 6.15
CA ALA A 132 -14.80 -7.88 6.35
C ALA A 132 -13.84 -9.07 6.44
N THR A 133 -14.25 -10.18 7.04
CA THR A 133 -13.38 -11.31 7.34
C THR A 133 -13.05 -12.14 6.10
N TYR A 134 -14.05 -12.53 5.31
CA TYR A 134 -13.79 -13.29 4.08
C TYR A 134 -13.08 -12.43 3.02
N MET A 135 -13.33 -11.12 2.98
CA MET A 135 -12.60 -10.21 2.09
C MET A 135 -11.13 -10.06 2.52
N LYS A 136 -10.86 -9.98 3.82
CA LYS A 136 -9.48 -9.96 4.33
C LYS A 136 -8.75 -11.26 3.96
N HIS A 137 -9.37 -12.41 4.16
CA HIS A 137 -8.75 -13.70 3.83
C HIS A 137 -8.41 -13.80 2.34
N ALA A 138 -9.34 -13.43 1.47
CA ALA A 138 -9.10 -13.40 0.02
C ALA A 138 -7.98 -12.40 -0.37
N ALA A 139 -7.86 -11.27 0.32
CA ALA A 139 -6.80 -10.29 0.08
C ALA A 139 -5.42 -10.76 0.56
N ASP A 140 -5.36 -11.35 1.77
CA ASP A 140 -4.13 -11.92 2.32
C ASP A 140 -3.63 -13.06 1.40
N GLU A 141 -4.53 -13.85 0.84
CA GLU A 141 -4.17 -14.93 -0.08
C GLU A 141 -3.74 -14.43 -1.46
N ALA A 142 -4.47 -13.47 -2.05
CA ALA A 142 -4.08 -12.84 -3.31
C ALA A 142 -2.70 -12.17 -3.25
N THR A 143 -2.25 -11.81 -2.04
CA THR A 143 -0.92 -11.22 -1.78
C THR A 143 0.11 -12.22 -1.28
N GLY A 144 -0.26 -13.50 -1.10
CA GLY A 144 0.63 -14.55 -0.58
C GLY A 144 0.98 -14.40 0.91
N THR A 145 0.26 -13.56 1.65
CA THR A 145 0.50 -13.28 3.07
C THR A 145 -0.40 -14.08 4.02
N TYR A 146 -1.34 -14.86 3.48
CA TYR A 146 -2.31 -15.66 4.24
C TYR A 146 -1.66 -16.52 5.34
N TRP A 147 -0.58 -17.24 5.02
CA TRP A 147 0.12 -18.11 5.98
C TRP A 147 0.98 -17.36 7.00
N ALA A 148 1.36 -16.11 6.73
CA ALA A 148 2.25 -15.32 7.58
C ALA A 148 1.53 -14.57 8.70
N THR A 149 0.20 -14.39 8.61
CA THR A 149 -0.56 -13.52 9.52
C THR A 149 -1.16 -14.22 10.74
N GLY A 150 -0.87 -15.51 10.95
CA GLY A 150 -1.42 -16.29 12.06
C GLY A 150 -2.93 -16.62 11.94
N ASN A 151 -3.63 -16.01 10.99
CA ASN A 151 -5.01 -16.33 10.60
C ASN A 151 -5.08 -17.44 9.53
N GLY A 152 -3.94 -17.87 8.98
CA GLY A 152 -3.80 -18.83 7.88
C GLY A 152 -4.03 -20.29 8.27
N ALA A 153 -5.01 -20.59 9.11
CA ALA A 153 -5.26 -21.94 9.60
C ALA A 153 -6.64 -22.45 9.17
N THR A 154 -7.12 -22.17 7.96
CA THR A 154 -8.24 -22.94 7.40
C THR A 154 -8.15 -22.99 5.87
N PRO A 155 -7.92 -24.16 5.25
CA PRO A 155 -8.02 -24.33 3.82
C PRO A 155 -9.40 -23.90 3.33
N HIS A 156 -9.46 -23.23 2.19
CA HIS A 156 -10.70 -22.82 1.56
C HIS A 156 -10.69 -23.19 0.08
N ALA A 157 -11.74 -22.82 -0.65
CA ALA A 157 -12.10 -23.34 -1.97
C ALA A 157 -11.05 -23.24 -3.11
N LEU A 158 -9.90 -22.60 -2.90
CA LEU A 158 -8.80 -22.54 -3.88
C LEU A 158 -7.63 -23.48 -3.57
N HIS A 159 -7.59 -24.06 -2.37
CA HIS A 159 -6.55 -25.00 -1.97
C HIS A 159 -6.88 -26.41 -2.46
N GLY A 160 -5.87 -27.10 -3.01
CA GLY A 160 -5.98 -28.49 -3.44
C GLY A 160 -6.02 -29.48 -2.26
N ASP A 161 -6.32 -30.74 -2.57
CA ASP A 161 -6.47 -31.82 -1.58
C ASP A 161 -5.20 -32.03 -0.73
N ASP A 162 -4.03 -31.71 -1.26
CA ASP A 162 -2.73 -31.79 -0.59
C ASP A 162 -2.58 -30.75 0.53
N VAL A 163 -2.91 -29.49 0.26
CA VAL A 163 -2.91 -28.40 1.24
C VAL A 163 -3.98 -28.63 2.31
N ILE A 164 -5.09 -29.26 1.93
CA ILE A 164 -6.16 -29.66 2.85
C ILE A 164 -5.67 -30.76 3.80
N ALA A 165 -5.05 -31.82 3.27
CA ALA A 165 -4.55 -32.93 4.07
C ALA A 165 -3.48 -32.48 5.10
N ASP A 166 -2.57 -31.59 4.70
CA ASP A 166 -1.55 -31.03 5.61
C ASP A 166 -2.18 -30.23 6.76
N TYR A 167 -3.22 -29.46 6.47
CA TYR A 167 -3.96 -28.74 7.49
C TYR A 167 -4.72 -29.67 8.45
N GLU A 168 -5.42 -30.68 7.91
CA GLU A 168 -6.14 -31.67 8.72
C GLU A 168 -5.18 -32.42 9.65
N GLN A 169 -3.99 -32.78 9.16
CA GLN A 169 -2.94 -33.39 9.97
C GLN A 169 -2.47 -32.47 11.10
N ARG A 170 -2.26 -31.18 10.83
CA ARG A 170 -1.90 -30.18 11.85
C ARG A 170 -3.01 -30.00 12.90
N GLN A 171 -4.27 -29.99 12.48
CA GLN A 171 -5.40 -29.90 13.40
C GLN A 171 -5.55 -31.14 14.26
N GLN A 172 -5.37 -32.33 13.68
CA GLN A 172 -5.42 -33.58 14.44
C GLN A 172 -4.33 -33.60 15.51
N HIS A 173 -3.11 -33.22 15.17
CA HIS A 173 -2.01 -33.13 16.14
C HIS A 173 -2.32 -32.14 17.28
N ALA A 174 -2.93 -30.99 16.97
CA ALA A 174 -3.33 -30.01 17.98
C ALA A 174 -4.44 -30.55 18.91
N ARG A 175 -5.42 -31.29 18.37
CA ARG A 175 -6.48 -31.95 19.14
C ARG A 175 -5.90 -33.02 20.06
N ASP A 176 -4.99 -33.84 19.55
CA ASP A 176 -4.32 -34.88 20.34
C ASP A 176 -3.52 -34.26 21.50
N ALA A 177 -2.74 -33.22 21.23
CA ALA A 177 -1.99 -32.49 22.26
C ALA A 177 -2.90 -31.78 23.28
N GLN A 178 -4.10 -31.36 22.89
CA GLN A 178 -5.10 -30.83 23.82
C GLN A 178 -5.71 -31.94 24.68
N ALA A 179 -6.10 -33.06 24.08
CA ALA A 179 -6.64 -34.22 24.80
C ALA A 179 -5.62 -34.78 25.81
N GLU A 180 -4.34 -34.84 25.46
CA GLU A 180 -3.27 -35.22 26.38
C GLU A 180 -3.16 -34.25 27.57
N ARG A 181 -3.25 -32.93 27.32
CA ARG A 181 -3.24 -31.91 28.38
C ARG A 181 -4.46 -32.01 29.28
N GLU A 182 -5.63 -32.25 28.72
CA GLU A 182 -6.88 -32.43 29.47
C GLU A 182 -6.83 -33.73 30.29
N ALA A 183 -6.36 -34.83 29.71
CA ALA A 183 -6.17 -36.09 30.42
C ALA A 183 -5.15 -35.95 31.56
N ALA A 184 -4.03 -35.25 31.33
CA ALA A 184 -3.06 -34.95 32.38
C ALA A 184 -3.64 -34.03 33.47
N ALA A 185 -4.46 -33.04 33.09
CA ALA A 185 -5.15 -32.17 34.04
C ALA A 185 -6.18 -32.93 34.87
N MET A 186 -6.93 -33.87 34.28
CA MET A 186 -7.87 -34.74 34.99
C MET A 186 -7.17 -35.74 35.90
N ALA A 187 -6.05 -36.33 35.45
CA ALA A 187 -5.23 -37.21 36.28
C ALA A 187 -4.61 -36.47 37.48
N ASN A 188 -4.29 -35.18 37.31
CA ASN A 188 -3.79 -34.30 38.37
C ASN A 188 -4.91 -33.53 39.11
N ALA A 189 -6.18 -33.71 38.74
CA ALA A 189 -7.29 -33.02 39.39
C ALA A 189 -7.51 -33.68 40.75
N GLU A 190 -7.03 -33.04 41.81
CA GLU A 190 -7.24 -33.48 43.18
C GLU A 190 -8.75 -33.59 43.48
N THR A 191 -9.20 -34.78 43.89
CA THR A 191 -10.56 -34.96 44.40
C THR A 191 -10.65 -34.37 45.79
N VAL A 192 -11.09 -33.12 45.91
CA VAL A 192 -11.35 -32.50 47.22
C VAL A 192 -12.74 -32.94 47.69
N VAL A 193 -12.78 -33.85 48.67
CA VAL A 193 -14.04 -34.24 49.33
C VAL A 193 -14.33 -33.27 50.47
N ASP A 194 -15.33 -32.42 50.31
CA ASP A 194 -15.87 -31.59 51.39
C ASP A 194 -16.73 -32.46 52.32
N ARG A 195 -16.36 -32.54 53.61
CA ARG A 195 -17.14 -33.21 54.66
C ARG A 195 -17.82 -32.24 55.64
N GLY A 196 -17.88 -30.96 55.30
CA GLY A 196 -18.40 -29.92 56.18
C GLY A 196 -17.44 -29.54 57.30
N TRP A 197 -17.48 -28.26 57.68
CA TRP A 197 -16.61 -27.60 58.66
C TRP A 197 -15.11 -27.63 58.32
N ALA A 198 -14.77 -27.11 57.13
CA ALA A 198 -13.44 -26.60 56.77
C ALA A 198 -12.23 -27.54 56.99
N ASN A 199 -12.45 -28.86 57.02
CA ASN A 199 -11.38 -29.85 57.02
C ASN A 199 -11.25 -30.46 55.62
N TYR A 200 -10.34 -29.90 54.82
CA TYR A 200 -9.94 -30.49 53.55
C TYR A 200 -8.81 -31.50 53.82
N THR A 201 -9.00 -32.75 53.40
CA THR A 201 -7.90 -33.74 53.41
C THR A 201 -7.53 -34.05 51.97
N ARG A 202 -6.24 -33.89 51.66
CA ARG A 202 -5.67 -34.27 50.36
C ARG A 202 -5.73 -35.78 50.24
N VAL A 203 -6.39 -36.29 49.20
CA VAL A 203 -6.31 -37.71 48.85
C VAL A 203 -5.33 -37.79 47.68
N GLU A 204 -4.10 -38.22 47.97
CA GLU A 204 -3.16 -38.58 46.91
C GLU A 204 -3.65 -39.89 46.27
N ALA A 205 -3.66 -39.92 44.93
CA ALA A 205 -4.09 -41.07 44.14
C ALA A 205 -3.15 -42.27 44.32
#